data_AF-A0A3R7B2J8-F1
#
_entry.id   AF-A0A3R7B2J8-F1
#
_cell.length_a   1.000
_cell.length_b   1.000
_cell.length_c   1.000
_cell.angle_alpha   90.00
_cell.angle_beta   90.00
_cell.angle_gamma   90.00
#
_symmetry.space_group_name_H-M   'P 1'
#
loop_
_entity.id
_entity.type
_entity.pdbx_description
1 polymer ?
#
loop_
_entity_poly.entity_id
_entity_poly.type
_entity_poly.pdbx_seq_one_letter_code
_entity_poly.pdbx_strand_id
1 'polypeptide(L)'
;MTHDTVIVCSKQKVHLRLPQLVSSAGFSIKKCRLVLVKPNVCGFYHPSLDLLSSLIRYLCTYADETVIGETASMVHTPERQFEKLGINSLARLSGAHVRTVNLSREQVFKVKVPKPHCLKELELPESVVKANIIVDVPKAGTHGTTVITNALKNLFGLLPQKHKYSVYHPLGMDRVIADIAQVVTPQLNIIDAGENVLIGTDPLAADVVACDFLGIDPLKVEHLKLVSQDRGESLEDFIEEIKIARF
;
A
#
# COMPACT_ATOMS: atom_id res chain seq x y z
N MET A 1 21.31 10.10 -1.85
CA MET A 1 20.25 9.35 -1.17
C MET A 1 19.26 10.39 -0.68
N THR A 2 18.08 10.46 -1.29
CA THR A 2 17.00 11.35 -0.84
C THR A 2 16.40 10.71 0.40
N HIS A 3 16.66 11.29 1.57
CA HIS A 3 16.11 10.80 2.84
C HIS A 3 14.58 10.71 2.73
N ASP A 4 14.02 9.52 2.97
CA ASP A 4 12.59 9.28 2.92
C ASP A 4 11.89 10.11 4.00
N THR A 5 11.15 11.12 3.56
CA THR A 5 10.41 12.01 4.44
C THR A 5 8.98 11.48 4.58
N VAL A 6 8.63 11.03 5.79
CA VAL A 6 7.27 10.62 6.13
C VAL A 6 6.52 11.82 6.70
N ILE A 7 5.46 12.20 6.01
CA ILE A 7 4.57 13.28 6.41
C ILE A 7 3.50 12.72 7.34
N VAL A 8 3.34 13.32 8.51
CA VAL A 8 2.21 13.06 9.40
C VAL A 8 1.29 14.27 9.41
N CYS A 9 0.01 14.07 9.10
CA CYS A 9 -0.97 15.15 9.10
C CYS A 9 -2.35 14.65 9.54
N SER A 10 -3.27 15.55 9.85
CA SER A 10 -4.66 15.17 10.11
C SER A 10 -5.41 14.87 8.81
N LYS A 11 -6.47 14.05 8.89
CA LYS A 11 -7.37 13.77 7.76
C LYS A 11 -7.92 15.03 7.09
N GLN A 12 -8.25 16.05 7.88
CA GLN A 12 -8.74 17.33 7.37
C GLN A 12 -7.70 18.03 6.48
N LYS A 13 -6.41 17.97 6.84
CA LYS A 13 -5.34 18.58 6.05
C LYS A 13 -5.15 17.87 4.72
N VAL A 14 -5.35 16.55 4.67
CA VAL A 14 -5.32 15.81 3.41
C VAL A 14 -6.36 16.35 2.43
N HIS A 15 -7.61 16.53 2.85
CA HIS A 15 -8.64 17.08 1.96
C HIS A 15 -8.24 18.45 1.39
N LEU A 16 -7.63 19.30 2.20
CA LEU A 16 -7.33 20.69 1.82
C LEU A 16 -6.02 20.85 1.05
N ARG A 17 -5.01 20.00 1.31
CA ARG A 17 -3.61 20.24 0.93
C ARG A 17 -2.89 19.00 0.40
N LEU A 18 -3.59 17.97 -0.07
CA LEU A 18 -2.97 16.74 -0.56
C LEU A 18 -1.82 16.98 -1.55
N PRO A 19 -1.93 17.85 -2.58
CA PRO A 19 -0.82 18.10 -3.51
C PRO A 19 0.46 18.58 -2.83
N GLN A 20 0.35 19.49 -1.85
CA GLN A 20 1.51 19.99 -1.11
C GLN A 20 2.08 18.92 -0.17
N LEU A 21 1.21 18.15 0.48
CA LEU A 21 1.62 17.08 1.40
C LEU A 21 2.38 15.97 0.67
N VAL A 22 1.86 15.45 -0.45
CA VAL A 22 2.56 14.41 -1.24
C VAL A 22 3.86 14.94 -1.84
N SER A 23 3.89 16.19 -2.29
CA SER A 23 5.12 16.83 -2.76
C SER A 23 6.16 16.97 -1.64
N SER A 24 5.73 17.24 -0.40
CA SER A 24 6.62 17.35 0.76
C SER A 24 7.16 15.97 1.18
N ALA A 25 6.42 14.91 0.91
CA ALA A 25 6.86 13.51 1.05
C ALA A 25 7.86 13.08 -0.04
N GLY A 26 8.19 13.96 -0.99
CA GLY A 26 9.07 13.64 -2.12
C GLY A 26 8.35 13.00 -3.32
N PHE A 27 7.03 12.84 -3.26
CA PHE A 27 6.26 12.29 -4.37
C PHE A 27 5.98 13.36 -5.44
N SER A 28 6.22 13.01 -6.69
CA SER A 28 5.81 13.81 -7.84
C SER A 28 5.22 12.91 -8.91
N ILE A 29 4.20 13.41 -9.60
CA ILE A 29 3.52 12.70 -10.67
C ILE A 29 3.47 13.59 -11.91
N LYS A 30 3.80 13.01 -13.06
CA LYS A 30 3.58 13.60 -14.39
C LYS A 30 2.38 12.92 -15.02
N LYS A 31 1.90 13.46 -16.15
CA LYS A 31 0.88 12.78 -16.93
C LYS A 31 1.31 11.35 -17.25
N CYS A 32 0.44 10.39 -16.96
CA CYS A 32 0.71 8.98 -17.15
C CYS A 32 -0.55 8.25 -17.58
N ARG A 33 -0.36 7.06 -18.16
CA ARG A 33 -1.46 6.29 -18.74
C ARG A 33 -2.31 5.64 -17.65
N LEU A 34 -1.68 4.96 -16.70
CA LEU A 34 -2.37 4.13 -15.71
C LEU A 34 -1.80 4.35 -14.31
N VAL A 35 -2.67 4.72 -13.37
CA VAL A 35 -2.42 4.67 -11.93
C VAL A 35 -3.26 3.54 -11.31
N LEU A 36 -2.60 2.64 -10.58
CA LEU A 36 -3.27 1.64 -9.75
C LEU A 36 -3.31 2.13 -8.30
N VAL A 37 -4.51 2.25 -7.73
CA VAL A 37 -4.74 2.53 -6.31
C VAL A 37 -5.12 1.23 -5.62
N LYS A 38 -4.33 0.83 -4.63
CA LYS A 38 -4.52 -0.39 -3.84
C LYS A 38 -5.01 -0.05 -2.43
N PRO A 39 -6.33 0.02 -2.19
CA PRO A 39 -6.85 0.23 -0.85
C PRO A 39 -6.87 -1.08 -0.05
N ASN A 40 -6.84 -1.02 1.28
CA ASN A 40 -7.09 -2.20 2.14
C ASN A 40 -8.59 -2.42 2.33
N VAL A 41 -9.26 -3.12 1.39
CA VAL A 41 -10.74 -3.24 1.43
C VAL A 41 -11.23 -4.67 1.57
N CYS A 42 -10.42 -5.67 1.27
CA CYS A 42 -10.76 -7.07 1.54
C CYS A 42 -10.20 -7.60 2.87
N GLY A 43 -9.64 -6.73 3.72
CA GLY A 43 -9.29 -6.99 5.12
C GLY A 43 -10.37 -6.53 6.11
N PHE A 44 -10.00 -6.33 7.38
CA PHE A 44 -10.88 -5.81 8.44
C PHE A 44 -10.67 -4.31 8.73
N TYR A 45 -9.58 -3.75 8.22
CA TYR A 45 -9.17 -2.37 8.46
C TYR A 45 -9.23 -1.61 7.14
N HIS A 46 -10.26 -0.77 6.98
CA HIS A 46 -10.47 -0.02 5.74
C HIS A 46 -10.02 1.43 5.89
N PRO A 47 -9.34 2.03 4.88
CA PRO A 47 -9.13 3.47 4.87
C PRO A 47 -10.47 4.19 4.74
N SER A 48 -10.57 5.41 5.26
CA SER A 48 -11.81 6.19 5.11
C SER A 48 -12.12 6.48 3.64
N LEU A 49 -13.41 6.50 3.30
CA LEU A 49 -13.84 6.83 1.94
C LEU A 49 -13.44 8.26 1.55
N ASP A 50 -13.41 9.19 2.51
CA ASP A 50 -12.98 10.58 2.28
C ASP A 50 -11.50 10.70 1.90
N LEU A 51 -10.66 9.84 2.50
CA LEU A 51 -9.24 9.79 2.17
C LEU A 51 -9.05 9.28 0.74
N LEU A 52 -9.74 8.18 0.40
CA LEU A 52 -9.74 7.65 -0.97
C LEU A 52 -10.28 8.69 -1.96
N SER A 53 -11.37 9.38 -1.63
CA SER A 53 -11.96 10.42 -2.48
C SER A 53 -10.97 11.56 -2.77
N SER A 54 -10.30 12.05 -1.73
CA SER A 54 -9.29 13.11 -1.87
C SER A 54 -8.13 12.68 -2.76
N LEU A 55 -7.66 11.44 -2.58
CA LEU A 55 -6.59 10.86 -3.40
C LEU A 55 -7.01 10.68 -4.86
N ILE A 56 -8.16 10.06 -5.11
CA ILE A 56 -8.63 9.80 -6.47
C ILE A 56 -8.80 11.11 -7.22
N ARG A 57 -9.41 12.14 -6.60
CA ARG A 57 -9.53 13.47 -7.20
C ARG A 57 -8.17 14.06 -7.59
N TYR A 58 -7.15 13.89 -6.75
CA TYR A 58 -5.79 14.34 -7.06
C TYR A 58 -5.20 13.57 -8.26
N LEU A 59 -5.28 12.24 -8.25
CA LEU A 59 -4.70 11.39 -9.30
C LEU A 59 -5.37 11.57 -10.67
N CYS A 60 -6.69 11.80 -10.70
CA CYS A 60 -7.46 12.05 -11.94
C CYS A 60 -6.96 13.26 -12.74
N THR A 61 -6.21 14.17 -12.12
CA THR A 61 -5.63 15.32 -12.84
C THR A 61 -4.39 14.95 -13.67
N TYR A 62 -3.81 13.76 -13.46
CA TYR A 62 -2.58 13.31 -14.10
C TYR A 62 -2.74 11.99 -14.87
N ALA A 63 -3.67 11.13 -14.48
CA ALA A 63 -3.81 9.79 -15.05
C ALA A 63 -4.88 9.74 -16.14
N ASP A 64 -4.56 9.16 -17.31
CA ASP A 64 -5.57 8.85 -18.33
C ASP A 64 -6.56 7.80 -17.81
N GLU A 65 -6.10 6.92 -16.92
CA GLU A 65 -6.89 5.88 -16.27
C GLU A 65 -6.46 5.71 -14.80
N THR A 66 -7.45 5.66 -13.91
CA THR A 66 -7.25 5.33 -12.49
C THR A 66 -8.02 4.05 -12.15
N VAL A 67 -7.30 3.00 -11.76
CA VAL A 67 -7.87 1.73 -11.34
C VAL A 67 -7.82 1.64 -9.82
N ILE A 68 -8.98 1.46 -9.18
CA ILE A 68 -9.06 1.08 -7.77
C ILE A 68 -9.12 -0.45 -7.72
N GLY A 69 -7.99 -1.08 -7.41
CA GLY A 69 -7.80 -2.52 -7.55
C GLY A 69 -7.63 -3.24 -6.22
N GLU A 70 -8.27 -4.40 -6.08
CA GLU A 70 -8.09 -5.31 -4.95
C GLU A 70 -8.26 -6.77 -5.40
N THR A 71 -7.65 -7.71 -4.69
CA THR A 71 -7.89 -9.15 -4.89
C THR A 71 -8.81 -9.72 -3.81
N ALA A 72 -9.48 -10.83 -4.13
CA ALA A 72 -10.25 -11.56 -3.15
C ALA A 72 -9.38 -12.04 -1.97
N SER A 73 -9.90 -11.87 -0.77
CA SER A 73 -9.39 -12.52 0.44
C SER A 73 -10.21 -13.77 0.73
N MET A 74 -9.85 -14.49 1.80
CA MET A 74 -10.64 -15.63 2.25
C MET A 74 -12.04 -15.25 2.75
N VAL A 75 -12.22 -13.98 3.13
CA VAL A 75 -13.43 -13.50 3.82
C VAL A 75 -14.28 -12.63 2.89
N HIS A 76 -13.65 -11.92 1.95
CA HIS A 76 -14.28 -10.88 1.17
C HIS A 76 -13.91 -10.94 -0.30
N THR A 77 -14.88 -10.62 -1.17
CA THR A 77 -14.63 -10.37 -2.59
C THR A 77 -14.57 -8.86 -2.84
N PRO A 78 -13.75 -8.40 -3.80
CA PRO A 78 -13.64 -6.97 -4.11
C PRO A 78 -14.99 -6.38 -4.52
N GLU A 79 -15.80 -7.08 -5.31
CA GLU A 79 -17.09 -6.55 -5.79
C GLU A 79 -18.03 -6.21 -4.63
N ARG A 80 -18.11 -7.07 -3.61
CA ARG A 80 -18.95 -6.83 -2.43
C ARG A 80 -18.42 -5.68 -1.59
N GLN A 81 -17.10 -5.59 -1.43
CA GLN A 81 -16.49 -4.55 -0.60
C GLN A 81 -16.54 -3.19 -1.28
N PHE A 82 -16.31 -3.12 -2.59
CA PHE A 82 -16.44 -1.87 -3.33
C PHE A 82 -17.85 -1.30 -3.27
N GLU A 83 -18.87 -2.16 -3.31
CA GLU A 83 -20.26 -1.72 -3.13
C GLU A 83 -20.54 -1.29 -1.69
N LYS A 84 -20.24 -2.16 -0.72
CA LYS A 84 -20.51 -1.92 0.71
C LYS A 84 -19.83 -0.65 1.23
N LEU A 85 -18.60 -0.37 0.79
CA LEU A 85 -17.81 0.77 1.24
C LEU A 85 -18.06 2.04 0.39
N GLY A 86 -18.96 2.00 -0.59
CA GLY A 86 -19.28 3.15 -1.44
C GLY A 86 -18.20 3.50 -2.47
N ILE A 87 -17.21 2.63 -2.68
CA ILE A 87 -16.09 2.85 -3.62
C ILE A 87 -16.58 2.82 -5.08
N ASN A 88 -17.56 1.97 -5.40
CA ASN A 88 -18.19 1.99 -6.71
C ASN A 88 -18.88 3.33 -7.00
N SER A 89 -19.56 3.90 -6.00
CA SER A 89 -20.16 5.22 -6.11
C SER A 89 -19.11 6.31 -6.26
N LEU A 90 -18.03 6.25 -5.49
CA LEU A 90 -16.89 7.17 -5.60
C LEU A 90 -16.27 7.13 -7.01
N ALA A 91 -16.01 5.94 -7.55
CA ALA A 91 -15.45 5.78 -8.90
C ALA A 91 -16.37 6.40 -9.95
N ARG A 92 -17.68 6.12 -9.91
CA ARG A 92 -18.67 6.71 -10.83
C ARG A 92 -18.70 8.24 -10.76
N LEU A 93 -18.65 8.82 -9.57
CA LEU A 93 -18.65 10.27 -9.36
C LEU A 93 -17.34 10.94 -9.78
N SER A 94 -16.23 10.20 -9.81
CA SER A 94 -14.91 10.70 -10.20
C SER A 94 -14.72 10.75 -11.72
N GLY A 95 -15.58 10.06 -12.48
CA GLY A 95 -15.63 10.12 -13.95
C GLY A 95 -15.33 8.78 -14.63
N ALA A 96 -15.57 8.73 -15.95
CA ALA A 96 -15.50 7.48 -16.73
C ALA A 96 -14.09 6.84 -16.82
N HIS A 97 -13.04 7.59 -16.48
CA HIS A 97 -11.65 7.12 -16.45
C HIS A 97 -11.26 6.48 -15.11
N VAL A 98 -12.17 6.46 -14.13
CA VAL A 98 -11.97 5.80 -12.84
C VAL A 98 -12.83 4.56 -12.77
N ARG A 99 -12.23 3.40 -12.48
CA ARG A 99 -12.98 2.15 -12.32
C ARG A 99 -12.46 1.29 -11.18
N THR A 100 -13.36 0.49 -10.62
CA THR A 100 -13.02 -0.56 -9.65
C THR A 100 -12.72 -1.87 -10.37
N VAL A 101 -11.69 -2.60 -9.94
CA VAL A 101 -11.28 -3.85 -10.58
C VAL A 101 -11.03 -4.93 -9.54
N ASN A 102 -11.64 -6.10 -9.74
CA ASN A 102 -11.24 -7.32 -9.04
C ASN A 102 -10.00 -7.89 -9.75
N LEU A 103 -8.83 -7.61 -9.18
CA LEU A 103 -7.54 -8.02 -9.72
C LEU A 103 -7.36 -9.55 -9.73
N SER A 104 -8.15 -10.30 -8.95
CA SER A 104 -8.12 -11.78 -8.99
C SER A 104 -8.64 -12.38 -10.30
N ARG A 105 -9.26 -11.57 -11.17
CA ARG A 105 -9.81 -12.02 -12.46
C ARG A 105 -8.92 -11.65 -13.66
N GLU A 106 -7.84 -10.92 -13.43
CA GLU A 106 -6.95 -10.50 -14.50
C GLU A 106 -6.01 -11.64 -14.93
N GLN A 107 -5.41 -11.46 -16.12
CA GLN A 107 -4.24 -12.24 -16.49
C GLN A 107 -3.13 -12.02 -15.47
N VAL A 108 -2.42 -13.09 -15.11
CA VAL A 108 -1.29 -13.03 -14.18
C VAL A 108 0.04 -13.18 -14.90
N PHE A 109 1.05 -12.48 -14.42
CA PHE A 109 2.43 -12.52 -14.91
C PHE A 109 3.34 -12.99 -13.79
N LYS A 110 4.28 -13.87 -14.14
CA LYS A 110 5.29 -14.37 -13.20
C LYS A 110 6.48 -13.43 -13.18
N VAL A 111 6.80 -12.90 -12.00
CA VAL A 111 7.93 -12.00 -11.78
C VAL A 111 8.87 -12.63 -10.77
N LYS A 112 10.15 -12.77 -11.11
CA LYS A 112 11.15 -13.38 -10.22
C LYS A 112 11.41 -12.48 -9.01
N VAL A 113 11.53 -13.10 -7.84
CA VAL A 113 12.01 -12.41 -6.64
C VAL A 113 13.55 -12.41 -6.67
N PRO A 114 14.22 -11.24 -6.56
CA PRO A 114 15.67 -11.14 -6.69
C PRO A 114 16.46 -11.94 -5.63
N LYS A 115 16.07 -11.84 -4.36
CA LYS A 115 16.71 -12.50 -3.21
C LYS A 115 15.64 -13.22 -2.39
N PRO A 116 15.10 -14.36 -2.88
CA PRO A 116 13.92 -14.97 -2.29
C PRO A 116 14.18 -15.53 -0.89
N HIS A 117 13.36 -15.14 0.08
CA HIS A 117 13.27 -15.73 1.41
C HIS A 117 12.45 -17.03 1.39
N CYS A 118 11.34 -17.07 0.65
CA CYS A 118 10.51 -18.27 0.50
C CYS A 118 9.82 -18.41 -0.87
N LEU A 119 9.57 -17.32 -1.60
CA LEU A 119 8.92 -17.29 -2.91
C LEU A 119 9.94 -17.00 -4.01
N LYS A 120 10.19 -17.94 -4.92
CA LYS A 120 11.12 -17.72 -6.06
C LYS A 120 10.55 -16.75 -7.11
N GLU A 121 9.23 -16.71 -7.22
CA GLU A 121 8.49 -15.84 -8.14
C GLU A 121 7.15 -15.45 -7.53
N LEU A 122 6.61 -14.32 -7.97
CA LEU A 122 5.28 -13.82 -7.65
C LEU A 122 4.41 -13.87 -8.90
N GLU A 123 3.15 -14.27 -8.73
CA GLU A 123 2.12 -14.09 -9.74
C GLU A 123 1.43 -12.76 -9.49
N LEU A 124 1.58 -11.81 -10.43
CA LEU A 124 1.05 -10.46 -10.30
C LEU A 124 0.00 -10.19 -11.38
N PRO A 125 -1.16 -9.58 -11.03
CA PRO A 125 -2.17 -9.15 -11.98
C PRO A 125 -1.63 -8.18 -13.02
N GLU A 126 -2.19 -8.21 -14.22
CA GLU A 126 -1.84 -7.33 -15.34
C GLU A 126 -1.80 -5.84 -14.93
N SER A 127 -2.78 -5.37 -14.17
CA SER A 127 -2.83 -3.98 -13.73
C SER A 127 -1.67 -3.60 -12.81
N VAL A 128 -1.13 -4.55 -12.03
CA VAL A 128 0.06 -4.31 -11.19
C VAL A 128 1.30 -4.15 -12.06
N VAL A 129 1.46 -5.02 -13.07
CA VAL A 129 2.63 -5.00 -13.96
C VAL A 129 2.62 -3.83 -14.94
N LYS A 130 1.44 -3.42 -15.40
CA LYS A 130 1.28 -2.38 -16.42
C LYS A 130 1.07 -0.97 -15.87
N ALA A 131 0.87 -0.82 -14.56
CA ALA A 131 0.72 0.49 -13.93
C ALA A 131 1.99 1.32 -14.09
N ASN A 132 1.84 2.61 -14.42
CA ASN A 132 2.95 3.54 -14.36
C ASN A 132 3.28 3.92 -12.93
N ILE A 133 2.24 3.99 -12.09
CA ILE A 133 2.32 4.34 -10.68
C ILE A 133 1.37 3.43 -9.90
N ILE A 134 1.85 2.87 -8.81
CA ILE A 134 1.08 2.17 -7.78
C ILE A 134 1.02 3.08 -6.55
N VAL A 135 -0.20 3.36 -6.09
CA VAL A 135 -0.46 4.07 -4.84
C VAL A 135 -1.08 3.11 -3.84
N ASP A 136 -0.40 2.86 -2.73
CA ASP A 136 -0.89 2.00 -1.67
C ASP A 136 -1.65 2.80 -0.61
N VAL A 137 -2.83 2.32 -0.21
CA VAL A 137 -3.72 3.03 0.73
C VAL A 137 -4.19 2.09 1.84
N PRO A 138 -3.29 1.74 2.78
CA PRO A 138 -3.63 0.86 3.89
C PRO A 138 -4.33 1.63 5.02
N LYS A 139 -4.87 0.87 5.97
CA LYS A 139 -5.29 1.33 7.28
C LYS A 139 -4.40 0.67 8.32
N ALA A 140 -3.77 1.48 9.17
CA ALA A 140 -2.90 1.02 10.24
C ALA A 140 -3.69 0.22 11.28
N GLY A 141 -3.12 -0.90 11.71
CA GLY A 141 -3.65 -1.73 12.77
C GLY A 141 -2.66 -2.78 13.24
N THR A 142 -3.05 -3.56 14.23
CA THR A 142 -2.27 -4.69 14.73
C THR A 142 -2.72 -6.01 14.09
N HIS A 143 -1.85 -7.01 14.09
CA HIS A 143 -2.15 -8.32 13.51
C HIS A 143 -1.42 -9.44 14.26
N GLY A 144 -2.12 -10.54 14.56
CA GLY A 144 -1.60 -11.61 15.42
C GLY A 144 -0.34 -12.31 14.89
N THR A 145 -0.19 -12.45 13.56
CA THR A 145 0.96 -13.15 12.96
C THR A 145 2.15 -12.24 12.65
N THR A 146 1.88 -10.99 12.25
CA THR A 146 2.89 -10.08 11.67
C THR A 146 3.11 -8.84 12.54
N VAL A 147 2.55 -8.84 13.76
CA VAL A 147 2.53 -7.74 14.74
C VAL A 147 1.70 -6.54 14.28
N ILE A 148 1.94 -6.03 13.06
CA ILE A 148 1.21 -4.92 12.44
C ILE A 148 0.53 -5.33 11.13
N THR A 149 -0.38 -4.47 10.68
CA THR A 149 -0.87 -4.39 9.30
C THR A 149 -0.74 -2.95 8.81
N ASN A 150 0.14 -2.73 7.83
CA ASN A 150 0.33 -1.45 7.14
C ASN A 150 0.89 -1.67 5.72
N ALA A 151 1.55 -0.69 5.11
CA ALA A 151 1.78 -0.60 3.67
C ALA A 151 2.42 -1.86 3.09
N LEU A 152 3.51 -2.36 3.69
CA LEU A 152 4.18 -3.57 3.21
C LEU A 152 3.24 -4.79 3.22
N LYS A 153 2.47 -4.96 4.30
CA LYS A 153 1.51 -6.06 4.42
C LYS A 153 0.29 -5.88 3.50
N ASN A 154 -0.10 -4.65 3.14
CA ASN A 154 -1.23 -4.41 2.24
C ASN A 154 -0.94 -4.90 0.80
N LEU A 155 0.34 -4.91 0.40
CA LEU A 155 0.79 -5.45 -0.89
C LEU A 155 0.57 -6.96 -1.02
N PHE A 156 0.44 -7.70 0.08
CA PHE A 156 -0.04 -9.09 0.06
C PHE A 156 -1.45 -9.22 -0.57
N GLY A 157 -2.23 -8.14 -0.49
CA GLY A 157 -3.50 -7.96 -1.19
C GLY A 157 -3.38 -7.91 -2.72
N LEU A 158 -2.19 -7.89 -3.31
CA LEU A 158 -2.02 -7.91 -4.76
C LEU A 158 -1.83 -9.32 -5.33
N LEU A 159 -1.51 -10.31 -4.49
CA LEU A 159 -1.37 -11.69 -4.95
C LEU A 159 -2.75 -12.28 -5.28
N PRO A 160 -3.04 -12.72 -6.52
CA PRO A 160 -4.36 -13.17 -6.95
C PRO A 160 -4.59 -14.66 -6.61
N GLN A 161 -4.23 -15.07 -5.40
CA GLN A 161 -4.35 -16.46 -4.93
C GLN A 161 -5.64 -16.65 -4.12
N LYS A 162 -6.51 -17.58 -4.52
CA LYS A 162 -7.77 -17.86 -3.82
C LYS A 162 -7.55 -18.40 -2.39
N HIS A 163 -6.54 -19.24 -2.20
CA HIS A 163 -6.26 -19.92 -0.93
C HIS A 163 -5.07 -19.28 -0.19
N LYS A 164 -5.02 -17.94 -0.14
CA LYS A 164 -3.85 -17.17 0.38
C LYS A 164 -3.30 -17.71 1.69
N TYR A 165 -4.16 -17.92 2.69
CA TYR A 165 -3.71 -18.34 4.01
C TYR A 165 -3.05 -19.71 3.98
N SER A 166 -3.70 -20.72 3.38
CA SER A 166 -3.16 -22.08 3.31
C SER A 166 -1.86 -22.16 2.52
N VAL A 167 -1.68 -21.30 1.52
CA VAL A 167 -0.48 -21.26 0.68
C VAL A 167 0.67 -20.52 1.36
N TYR A 168 0.41 -19.34 1.93
CA TYR A 168 1.47 -18.43 2.38
C TYR A 168 1.74 -18.48 3.89
N HIS A 169 0.74 -18.79 4.72
CA HIS A 169 0.95 -18.84 6.18
C HIS A 169 1.98 -19.89 6.59
N PRO A 170 2.02 -21.12 6.02
CA PRO A 170 3.06 -22.10 6.32
C PRO A 170 4.48 -21.66 5.91
N LEU A 171 4.60 -20.71 4.97
CA LEU A 171 5.88 -20.19 4.51
C LEU A 171 6.44 -19.10 5.43
N GLY A 172 5.69 -18.66 6.44
CA GLY A 172 6.03 -17.53 7.30
C GLY A 172 5.65 -16.21 6.64
N MET A 173 4.64 -15.55 7.19
CA MET A 173 4.06 -14.34 6.58
C MET A 173 5.08 -13.20 6.42
N ASP A 174 5.99 -13.02 7.36
CA ASP A 174 7.00 -11.97 7.28
C ASP A 174 7.95 -12.16 6.10
N ARG A 175 8.37 -13.41 5.82
CA ARG A 175 9.19 -13.75 4.65
C ARG A 175 8.44 -13.50 3.34
N VAL A 176 7.16 -13.86 3.30
CA VAL A 176 6.29 -13.60 2.13
C VAL A 176 6.16 -12.10 1.88
N ILE A 177 5.97 -11.29 2.92
CA ILE A 177 5.89 -9.83 2.81
C ILE A 177 7.21 -9.25 2.31
N ALA A 178 8.34 -9.71 2.84
CA ALA A 178 9.66 -9.28 2.39
C ALA A 178 9.90 -9.60 0.89
N ASP A 179 9.56 -10.81 0.44
CA ASP A 179 9.66 -11.20 -0.97
C ASP A 179 8.79 -10.33 -1.89
N ILE A 180 7.58 -9.94 -1.43
CA ILE A 180 6.70 -9.03 -2.17
C ILE A 180 7.32 -7.64 -2.28
N ALA A 181 7.89 -7.13 -1.19
CA ALA A 181 8.48 -5.79 -1.14
C ALA A 181 9.72 -5.64 -2.05
N GLN A 182 10.40 -6.74 -2.38
CA GLN A 182 11.50 -6.73 -3.36
C GLN A 182 11.00 -6.54 -4.80
N VAL A 183 9.73 -6.84 -5.09
CA VAL A 183 9.18 -6.85 -6.45
C VAL A 183 8.18 -5.72 -6.67
N VAL A 184 7.31 -5.45 -5.70
CA VAL A 184 6.25 -4.43 -5.79
C VAL A 184 6.63 -3.25 -4.92
N THR A 185 6.95 -2.12 -5.55
CA THR A 185 7.35 -0.88 -4.90
C THR A 185 6.36 0.24 -5.25
N PRO A 186 5.36 0.49 -4.38
CA PRO A 186 4.47 1.64 -4.55
C PRO A 186 5.28 2.94 -4.55
N GLN A 187 4.95 3.86 -5.44
CA GLN A 187 5.60 5.18 -5.49
C GLN A 187 5.02 6.13 -4.45
N LEU A 188 3.84 5.82 -3.90
CA LEU A 188 3.19 6.60 -2.86
C LEU A 188 2.41 5.69 -1.92
N ASN A 189 2.58 5.90 -0.63
CA ASN A 189 1.85 5.21 0.43
C ASN A 189 1.08 6.26 1.23
N ILE A 190 -0.24 6.10 1.34
CA ILE A 190 -1.12 6.96 2.14
C ILE A 190 -1.82 6.12 3.18
N ILE A 191 -1.25 6.10 4.38
CA ILE A 191 -1.70 5.26 5.49
C ILE A 191 -2.74 6.01 6.31
N ASP A 192 -3.96 5.46 6.40
CA ASP A 192 -4.93 5.91 7.39
C ASP A 192 -4.54 5.37 8.79
N ALA A 193 -4.19 6.24 9.73
CA ALA A 193 -3.83 5.89 11.10
C ALA A 193 -4.80 6.45 12.14
N GLY A 194 -6.09 6.44 11.81
CA GLY A 194 -7.15 6.92 12.71
C GLY A 194 -7.42 8.41 12.49
N GLU A 195 -7.04 9.26 13.43
CA GLU A 195 -7.15 10.72 13.28
C GLU A 195 -6.06 11.31 12.39
N ASN A 196 -4.96 10.56 12.22
CA ASN A 196 -3.81 10.95 11.42
C ASN A 196 -3.75 10.18 10.09
N VAL A 197 -3.03 10.76 9.14
CA VAL A 197 -2.63 10.15 7.88
C VAL A 197 -1.12 10.27 7.76
N LEU A 198 -0.46 9.15 7.44
CA LEU A 198 0.96 9.12 7.11
C LEU A 198 1.11 9.06 5.59
N ILE A 199 2.02 9.85 5.04
CA ILE A 199 2.27 9.91 3.60
C ILE A 199 3.77 9.76 3.37
N GLY A 200 4.17 8.79 2.55
CA GLY A 200 5.58 8.53 2.25
C GLY A 200 5.77 7.83 0.91
N THR A 201 6.97 7.97 0.33
CA THR A 201 7.38 7.30 -0.92
C THR A 201 7.97 5.92 -0.71
N ASP A 202 8.45 5.64 0.50
CA ASP A 202 8.95 4.31 0.89
C ASP A 202 7.98 3.62 1.87
N PRO A 203 7.42 2.45 1.53
CA PRO A 203 6.56 1.69 2.43
C PRO A 203 7.26 1.24 3.71
N LEU A 204 8.59 0.98 3.71
CA LEU A 204 9.32 0.60 4.93
C LEU A 204 9.36 1.78 5.92
N ALA A 205 9.79 2.96 5.45
CA ALA A 205 9.78 4.17 6.28
C ALA A 205 8.37 4.50 6.80
N ALA A 206 7.34 4.38 5.95
CA ALA A 206 5.97 4.65 6.34
C ALA A 206 5.46 3.66 7.41
N ASP A 207 5.79 2.38 7.31
CA ASP A 207 5.42 1.35 8.31
C ASP A 207 6.15 1.57 9.63
N VAL A 208 7.45 1.91 9.60
CA VAL A 208 8.23 2.27 10.80
C VAL A 208 7.59 3.44 11.54
N VAL A 209 7.25 4.53 10.85
CA VAL A 209 6.61 5.68 11.52
C VAL A 209 5.21 5.34 12.00
N ALA A 210 4.49 4.44 11.32
CA ALA A 210 3.18 3.99 11.76
C ALA A 210 3.23 3.15 13.04
N CYS A 211 4.36 2.48 13.35
CA CYS A 211 4.54 1.74 14.60
C CYS A 211 4.37 2.63 15.85
N ASP A 212 4.82 3.88 15.82
CA ASP A 212 4.63 4.85 16.91
C ASP A 212 3.14 5.07 17.24
N PHE A 213 2.29 5.16 16.21
CA PHE A 213 0.85 5.36 16.38
C PHE A 213 0.13 4.10 16.89
N LEU A 214 0.77 2.94 16.76
CA LEU A 214 0.27 1.67 17.26
C LEU A 214 0.85 1.30 18.63
N GLY A 215 1.80 2.08 19.16
CA GLY A 215 2.53 1.75 20.39
C GLY A 215 3.37 0.48 20.26
N ILE A 216 3.89 0.22 19.05
CA ILE A 216 4.69 -0.96 18.72
C ILE A 216 6.12 -0.53 18.46
N ASP A 217 7.06 -1.31 18.98
CA ASP A 217 8.47 -1.15 18.66
C ASP A 217 8.73 -1.72 17.24
N PRO A 218 9.20 -0.92 16.27
CA PRO A 218 9.45 -1.40 14.91
C PRO A 218 10.48 -2.54 14.86
N LEU A 219 11.41 -2.61 15.84
CA LEU A 219 12.38 -3.70 15.95
C LEU A 219 11.73 -5.03 16.41
N LYS A 220 10.44 -5.05 16.73
CA LYS A 220 9.69 -6.30 16.99
C LYS A 220 8.94 -6.80 15.77
N VAL A 221 9.02 -6.10 14.64
CA VAL A 221 8.29 -6.45 13.41
C VAL A 221 9.26 -7.08 12.41
N GLU A 222 9.16 -8.39 12.23
CA GLU A 222 10.16 -9.18 11.50
C GLU A 222 10.26 -8.79 10.02
N HIS A 223 9.15 -8.58 9.32
CA HIS A 223 9.21 -8.17 7.92
C HIS A 223 9.86 -6.79 7.72
N LEU A 224 9.82 -5.87 8.68
CA LEU A 224 10.55 -4.60 8.56
C LEU A 224 12.07 -4.85 8.56
N LYS A 225 12.54 -5.77 9.42
CA LYS A 225 13.95 -6.17 9.46
C LYS A 225 14.39 -6.82 8.17
N LEU A 226 13.61 -7.79 7.68
CA LEU A 226 13.94 -8.51 6.45
C LEU A 226 14.01 -7.54 5.25
N VAL A 227 13.05 -6.62 5.13
CA VAL A 227 13.04 -5.62 4.04
C VAL A 227 14.23 -4.68 4.12
N SER A 228 14.62 -4.25 5.32
CA SER A 228 15.84 -3.43 5.52
C SER A 228 17.10 -4.20 5.12
N GLN A 229 17.22 -5.45 5.58
CA GLN A 229 18.37 -6.33 5.26
C GLN A 229 18.48 -6.62 3.76
N ASP A 230 17.35 -6.79 3.06
CA ASP A 230 17.34 -6.99 1.61
C ASP A 230 17.95 -5.81 0.83
N ARG A 231 17.84 -4.60 1.41
CA ARG A 231 18.43 -3.34 0.92
C ARG A 231 19.89 -3.15 1.34
N GLY A 232 20.39 -3.97 2.26
CA GLY A 232 21.79 -4.02 2.66
C GLY A 232 22.15 -3.22 3.91
N GLU A 233 21.17 -2.85 4.74
CA GLU A 233 21.36 -2.10 5.98
C GLU A 233 20.57 -2.70 7.15
N SER A 234 20.97 -2.40 8.38
CA SER A 234 20.21 -2.80 9.57
C SER A 234 18.95 -1.95 9.71
N LEU A 235 17.91 -2.49 10.38
CA LEU A 235 16.69 -1.72 10.59
C LEU A 235 16.94 -0.56 11.57
N GLU A 236 17.83 -0.76 12.53
CA GLU A 236 18.27 0.24 13.48
C GLU A 236 18.88 1.46 12.76
N ASP A 237 19.85 1.24 11.88
CA ASP A 237 20.47 2.31 11.09
C ASP A 237 19.43 3.01 10.20
N PHE A 238 18.57 2.23 9.53
CA PHE A 238 17.51 2.76 8.68
C PHE A 238 16.55 3.68 9.44
N ILE A 239 16.14 3.29 10.66
CA ILE A 239 15.24 4.09 11.52
C ILE A 239 15.85 5.48 11.79
N GLU A 240 17.16 5.56 12.03
CA GLU A 240 17.85 6.84 12.31
C GLU A 240 17.86 7.80 11.11
N GLU A 241 17.73 7.28 9.88
CA GLU A 241 17.73 8.07 8.65
C GLU A 241 16.35 8.65 8.28
N ILE A 242 15.26 8.12 8.85
CA ILE A 242 13.90 8.52 8.51
C ILE A 242 13.64 9.96 8.97
N LYS A 243 13.16 10.80 8.04
CA LYS A 243 12.74 12.17 8.36
C LYS A 243 11.24 12.20 8.58
N ILE A 244 10.80 12.72 9.73
CA ILE A 244 9.38 12.89 10.02
C ILE A 244 9.04 14.38 9.98
N ALA A 245 8.07 14.77 9.13
CA ALA A 245 7.54 16.12 9.12
C ALA A 245 6.06 16.12 9.52
N ARG A 246 5.71 16.92 10.53
CA ARG A 246 4.35 16.99 11.09
C ARG A 246 3.66 18.26 10.63
N PHE A 247 2.47 18.11 10.05
CA PHE A 247 1.71 19.20 9.44
C PHE A 247 0.46 19.56 10.20
#